data_AF-A0A349A0F7-F1
#
_entry.id   AF-A0A349A0F7-F1
#
_cell.length_a   1.000
_cell.length_b   1.000
_cell.length_c   1.000
_cell.angle_alpha   90.00
_cell.angle_beta   90.00
_cell.angle_gamma   90.00
#
_symmetry.space_group_name_H-M   'P 1'
#
loop_
_entity.id
_entity.type
_entity.pdbx_description
1 polymer ?
#
loop_
_entity_poly.entity_id
_entity_poly.type
_entity_poly.pdbx_seq_one_letter_code
_entity_poly.pdbx_strand_id
1 'polypeptide(L)' 'MKRIITVALNPAIDKSASVAHVVAEHKLYCTPPRFEPGGGGVNVSRA' A
#
# COMPACT_ATOMS: atom_id res chain seq x y z
N MET A 1 11.80 -28.25 -1.82
CA MET A 1 11.57 -26.87 -2.31
C MET A 1 12.86 -26.06 -2.17
N LYS A 2 13.16 -25.15 -3.11
CA LYS A 2 14.30 -24.22 -3.00
C LYS A 2 13.88 -22.98 -2.22
N ARG A 3 14.81 -22.36 -1.49
CA ARG A 3 14.57 -21.05 -0.83
C ARG A 3 14.50 -19.96 -1.89
N ILE A 4 13.50 -19.09 -1.79
CA ILE A 4 13.33 -17.91 -2.65
C ILE A 4 13.55 -16.68 -1.77
N ILE A 5 14.32 -15.71 -2.28
CA ILE A 5 14.60 -14.45 -1.59
C ILE A 5 14.10 -13.31 -2.47
N THR A 6 13.41 -12.35 -1.87
CA THR A 6 12.97 -11.12 -2.52
C THR A 6 13.64 -9.92 -1.85
N VAL A 7 13.95 -8.88 -2.61
CA VAL A 7 14.50 -7.62 -2.09
C VAL A 7 13.65 -6.47 -2.59
N ALA A 8 13.25 -5.56 -1.69
CA ALA A 8 12.67 -4.28 -2.03
C ALA A 8 13.66 -3.17 -1.65
N LEU A 9 14.38 -2.64 -2.64
CA LEU A 9 15.35 -1.56 -2.42
C LEU A 9 14.70 -0.24 -1.98
N ASN A 10 13.44 -0.05 -2.39
CA ASN A 10 12.60 1.08 -2.00
C ASN A 10 11.31 0.55 -1.35
N PRO A 11 11.36 0.10 -0.09
CA PRO A 11 10.17 -0.36 0.63
C PRO A 11 9.28 0.83 1.00
N ALA A 12 8.00 0.55 1.26
CA ALA A 12 7.04 1.58 1.64
C ALA A 12 6.16 1.12 2.81
N ILE A 13 5.54 2.10 3.48
CA ILE A 13 4.35 1.89 4.29
C ILE A 13 3.19 2.45 3.47
N ASP A 14 2.42 1.57 2.87
CA ASP A 14 1.26 1.95 2.06
C ASP A 14 0.13 2.37 2.99
N LYS A 15 -0.57 3.45 2.63
CA LYS A 15 -1.73 3.97 3.35
C LYS A 15 -2.95 3.91 2.44
N SER A 16 -3.92 3.10 2.83
CA SER A 16 -5.16 2.91 2.08
C SER A 16 -6.31 3.52 2.87
N ALA A 17 -7.04 4.45 2.25
CA ALA A 17 -8.26 5.06 2.79
C ALA A 17 -9.30 5.17 1.68
N SER A 18 -10.57 5.37 2.04
CA SER A 18 -11.67 5.46 1.08
C SER A 18 -12.55 6.69 1.33
N VAL A 19 -13.23 7.12 0.27
CA VAL A 19 -14.26 8.16 0.28
C VAL A 19 -15.34 7.77 -0.73
N ALA A 20 -16.59 8.18 -0.52
CA ALA A 20 -17.69 7.80 -1.40
C ALA A 20 -17.53 8.31 -2.84
N HIS A 21 -17.04 9.54 -3.00
CA HIS A 21 -16.83 10.18 -4.30
C HIS A 21 -15.55 11.01 -4.30
N VAL A 22 -14.85 11.01 -5.43
CA VAL A 22 -13.70 11.87 -5.69
C VAL A 22 -14.17 13.08 -6.47
N VAL A 23 -14.06 14.27 -5.87
CA VAL A 23 -14.52 15.55 -6.43
C VAL A 23 -13.36 16.54 -6.37
N ALA A 24 -13.03 17.17 -7.51
CA ALA A 24 -11.95 18.15 -7.59
C ALA A 24 -12.24 19.39 -6.73
N GLU A 25 -11.19 20.08 -6.29
CA GLU A 25 -11.23 21.32 -5.49
C GLU A 25 -11.94 21.23 -4.12
N HIS A 26 -12.48 20.07 -3.76
CA HIS A 26 -13.17 19.83 -2.50
C HIS A 26 -12.27 19.06 -1.53
N LYS A 27 -12.40 19.37 -0.23
CA LYS A 27 -11.76 18.54 0.79
C LYS A 27 -12.45 17.18 0.86
N LEU A 28 -11.70 16.14 0.55
CA LEU A 28 -12.15 14.75 0.64
C LEU A 28 -11.90 14.23 2.06
N TYR A 29 -12.95 14.17 2.87
CA TYR A 29 -12.88 13.58 4.21
C TYR A 29 -12.90 12.05 4.09
N CYS A 30 -11.72 11.45 4.05
CA CYS A 30 -11.56 10.01 3.94
C CYS A 30 -11.80 9.29 5.27
N THR A 31 -12.05 7.98 5.17
CA THR A 31 -12.01 7.05 6.31
C THR A 31 -10.63 7.02 6.98
N PRO A 32 -10.53 6.59 8.25
CA PRO A 32 -9.25 6.36 8.90
C PRO A 32 -8.38 5.40 8.05
N PRO A 33 -7.09 5.73 7.79
CA PRO A 33 -6.28 4.94 6.89
C PRO A 33 -5.89 3.59 7.51
N ARG A 34 -5.86 2.55 6.69
CA ARG A 34 -5.20 1.28 6.99
C ARG A 34 -3.76 1.34 6.49
N PHE A 35 -2.83 0.83 7.30
CA PHE A 35 -1.41 0.78 7.00
C PHE A 35 -0.98 -0.62 6.60
N GLU A 36 -0.18 -0.73 5.54
CA GLU A 36 0.31 -2.01 5.02
C GLU A 36 1.78 -1.92 4.64
N PRO A 37 2.51 -3.04 4.71
CA PRO A 37 3.86 -3.09 4.15
C PRO A 37 3.78 -3.11 2.62
N GLY A 38 4.49 -2.19 1.98
CA GLY A 38 4.50 -1.97 0.54
C GLY A 38 5.88 -2.11 -0.09
N GLY A 39 5.90 -2.18 -1.42
CA GLY A 39 7.10 -2.33 -2.24
C GLY A 39 7.15 -3.68 -2.97
N GLY A 40 7.74 -3.70 -4.16
CA GLY A 40 7.68 -4.86 -5.07
C GLY A 40 8.15 -6.17 -4.43
N GLY A 41 9.35 -6.19 -3.84
CA GLY A 41 9.87 -7.38 -3.16
C GLY A 41 9.02 -7.81 -1.95
N VAL A 42 8.48 -6.85 -1.19
CA VAL A 42 7.62 -7.12 -0.02
C VAL A 42 6.28 -7.72 -0.46
N ASN A 43 5.69 -7.19 -1.53
CA ASN A 43 4.43 -7.69 -2.08
C ASN A 43 4.61 -9.08 -2.69
N VAL A 44 5.74 -9.36 -3.36
CA VAL A 44 6.07 -10.71 -3.85
C VAL A 44 6.26 -11.70 -2.68
N SER A 45 6.85 -11.27 -1.56
CA SER A 45 6.97 -12.11 -0.35
C SER A 45 5.63 -12.46 0.30
N ARG A 46 4.57 -11.70 0.03
CA ARG A 46 3.23 -11.90 0.61
C ARG A 46 2.26 -12.67 -0.29
N ALA A 47 2.55 -12.77 -1.59
CA ALA A 47 1.73 -13.43 -2.60
C ALA A 47 1.98 -14.95 -2.61
#